data_AF-A0A059WVY7-F1
#
_entry.id   AF-A0A059WVY7-F1
#
_cell.length_a   1.000
_cell.length_b   1.000
_cell.length_c   1.000
_cell.angle_alpha   90.00
_cell.angle_beta   90.00
_cell.angle_gamma   90.00
#
_symmetry.space_group_name_H-M   'P 1'
#
loop_
_entity.id
_entity.type
_entity.pdbx_description
1 polymer ?
#
loop_
_entity_poly.entity_id
_entity_poly.type
_entity_poly.pdbx_seq_one_letter_code
_entity_poly.pdbx_strand_id
1 'polypeptide(L)'
;HVAGICALMLSNKPSLTPKQVRDIIVSTAEPTNALASKVVASGRASAYNALTEIPAAKGKPVITRASISKKKITIDGIGFLNGSSIIEVNGVAISDIKFDDSYNLGNGTISRLRSEPGKKTIKKMFPTGQFVNLTVFNPSTGERSPQFATARF
;
A
#
# COMPACT_ATOMS: atom_id res chain seq x y z
N HIS A 1 15.64 13.77 -13.58
CA HIS A 1 15.12 12.45 -14.00
C HIS A 1 13.68 12.50 -14.53
N VAL A 2 12.67 12.88 -13.74
CA VAL A 2 11.24 12.80 -14.18
C VAL A 2 10.93 13.65 -15.42
N ALA A 3 11.44 14.89 -15.52
CA ALA A 3 11.26 15.70 -16.74
C ALA A 3 11.83 15.03 -18.01
N GLY A 4 12.91 14.27 -17.88
CA GLY A 4 13.48 13.47 -18.98
C GLY A 4 12.59 12.30 -19.39
N ILE A 5 11.88 11.68 -18.43
CA ILE A 5 10.85 10.67 -18.73
C ILE A 5 9.72 11.31 -19.52
N CYS A 6 9.26 12.51 -19.13
CA CYS A 6 8.25 13.24 -19.89
C CYS A 6 8.70 13.53 -21.33
N ALA A 7 9.94 14.00 -21.51
CA ALA A 7 10.51 14.25 -22.83
C ALA A 7 10.60 12.97 -23.68
N LEU A 8 11.00 11.85 -23.07
CA LEU A 8 11.04 10.54 -23.74
C LEU A 8 9.64 10.09 -24.16
N MET A 9 8.65 10.20 -23.28
CA MET A 9 7.26 9.85 -23.58
C MET A 9 6.70 10.71 -24.71
N LEU A 10 6.93 12.02 -24.70
CA LEU A 10 6.46 12.94 -25.74
C LEU A 10 7.22 12.76 -27.07
N SER A 11 8.48 12.33 -27.03
CA SER A 11 9.21 11.98 -28.26
C SER A 11 8.64 10.73 -28.92
N ASN A 12 8.15 9.77 -28.12
CA ASN A 12 7.53 8.54 -28.62
C ASN A 12 6.03 8.71 -28.96
N LYS A 13 5.31 9.53 -28.18
CA LYS A 13 3.86 9.78 -28.31
C LYS A 13 3.59 11.29 -28.15
N PRO A 14 3.86 12.11 -29.19
CA PRO A 14 3.77 13.57 -29.10
C PRO A 14 2.35 14.11 -28.92
N SER A 15 1.33 13.29 -29.19
CA SER A 15 -0.08 13.65 -29.00
C SER A 15 -0.55 13.57 -27.54
N LEU A 16 0.28 13.08 -26.60
CA LEU A 16 -0.09 13.00 -25.20
C LEU A 16 -0.23 14.39 -24.59
N THR A 17 -1.36 14.64 -23.93
CA THR A 17 -1.54 15.84 -23.13
C THR A 17 -0.70 15.77 -21.84
N PRO A 18 -0.37 16.92 -21.22
CA PRO A 18 0.35 16.94 -19.95
C PRO A 18 -0.32 16.11 -18.84
N LYS A 19 -1.66 16.10 -18.82
CA LYS A 19 -2.44 15.28 -17.88
C LYS A 19 -2.21 13.79 -18.12
N GLN A 20 -2.28 13.32 -19.38
CA GLN A 20 -2.04 11.91 -19.70
C GLN A 20 -0.61 11.49 -19.35
N VAL A 21 0.40 12.33 -19.65
CA VAL A 21 1.79 12.05 -19.27
C VAL A 21 1.92 11.87 -17.75
N ARG A 22 1.35 12.79 -16.96
CA ARG A 22 1.32 12.69 -15.50
C ARG A 22 0.65 11.40 -15.03
N ASP A 23 -0.54 11.12 -15.55
CA ASP A 23 -1.36 10.00 -15.09
C ASP A 23 -0.69 8.66 -15.41
N ILE A 24 -0.06 8.52 -16.58
CA ILE A 24 0.75 7.35 -16.94
C ILE A 24 1.95 7.20 -16.00
N ILE A 25 2.72 8.26 -15.75
CA ILE A 25 3.88 8.18 -14.85
C ILE A 25 3.47 7.75 -13.44
N VAL A 26 2.33 8.25 -12.95
CA VAL A 26 1.82 7.89 -11.63
C VAL A 26 1.29 6.45 -11.59
N SER A 27 0.54 6.00 -12.61
CA SER A 27 -0.04 4.66 -12.63
C SER A 27 0.98 3.55 -12.91
N THR A 28 2.11 3.89 -13.51
CA THR A 28 3.19 2.95 -13.87
C THR A 28 4.39 2.98 -12.92
N ALA A 29 4.34 3.84 -11.90
CA ALA A 29 5.37 3.93 -10.87
C ALA A 29 5.58 2.60 -10.14
N GLU A 30 6.82 2.32 -9.77
CA GLU A 30 7.20 1.14 -9.00
C GLU A 30 6.95 1.39 -7.51
N PRO A 31 6.05 0.65 -6.85
CA PRO A 31 5.83 0.78 -5.41
C PRO A 31 7.14 0.60 -4.64
N THR A 32 7.40 1.48 -3.68
CA THR A 32 8.64 1.51 -2.91
C THR A 32 8.31 1.64 -1.44
N ASN A 33 8.76 0.69 -0.61
CA ASN A 33 8.46 0.62 0.83
C ASN A 33 8.67 1.96 1.56
N ALA A 34 9.76 2.68 1.27
CA ALA A 34 10.08 3.95 1.92
C ALA A 34 9.06 5.07 1.66
N LEU A 35 8.27 4.96 0.57
CA LEU A 35 7.28 5.93 0.11
C LEU A 35 5.83 5.48 0.36
N ALA A 36 5.63 4.30 0.93
CA ALA A 36 4.32 3.75 1.27
C ALA A 36 3.45 4.79 2.01
N SER A 37 2.31 5.14 1.42
CA SER A 37 1.33 6.10 1.94
C SER A 37 1.86 7.54 2.18
N LYS A 38 3.02 7.90 1.62
CA LYS A 38 3.61 9.25 1.74
C LYS A 38 3.39 10.12 0.50
N VAL A 39 3.21 9.49 -0.66
CA VAL A 39 2.91 10.12 -1.95
C VAL A 39 1.86 9.30 -2.67
N VAL A 40 1.11 9.92 -3.59
CA VAL A 40 -0.01 9.27 -4.31
C VAL A 40 0.40 7.92 -4.92
N ALA A 41 1.55 7.87 -5.60
CA ALA A 41 2.04 6.65 -6.25
C ALA A 41 2.67 5.63 -5.28
N SER A 42 2.94 6.01 -4.03
CA SER A 42 3.73 5.24 -3.04
C SER A 42 5.00 4.61 -3.62
N GLY A 43 5.64 5.29 -4.58
CA GLY A 43 6.60 4.64 -5.48
C GLY A 43 7.47 5.60 -6.26
N ARG A 44 8.40 5.01 -7.00
CA ARG A 44 9.38 5.70 -7.84
C ARG A 44 8.96 5.62 -9.31
N ALA A 45 9.10 6.73 -10.03
CA ALA A 45 8.84 6.74 -11.47
C ALA A 45 9.82 5.81 -12.22
N SER A 46 9.30 5.02 -13.16
CA SER A 46 10.07 4.12 -14.03
C SER A 46 9.90 4.56 -15.48
N ALA A 47 11.01 4.88 -16.14
CA ALA A 47 10.99 5.33 -17.54
C ALA A 47 10.48 4.21 -18.47
N TYR A 48 10.90 2.97 -18.20
CA TYR A 48 10.47 1.80 -18.97
C TYR A 48 8.97 1.59 -18.84
N ASN A 49 8.45 1.47 -17.60
CA ASN A 49 7.03 1.23 -17.37
C ASN A 49 6.15 2.36 -17.94
N ALA A 50 6.58 3.61 -17.81
CA ALA A 50 5.86 4.76 -18.35
C ALA A 50 5.85 4.77 -19.89
N LEU A 51 6.94 4.38 -20.55
CA LEU A 51 7.03 4.31 -22.00
C LEU A 51 6.18 3.16 -22.58
N THR A 52 6.19 2.01 -21.91
CA THR A 52 5.42 0.82 -22.31
C THR A 52 3.99 0.85 -21.80
N GLU A 53 3.64 1.79 -20.91
CA GLU A 53 2.35 1.88 -20.21
C GLU A 53 1.97 0.58 -19.46
N ILE A 54 2.98 -0.13 -18.95
CA ILE A 54 2.79 -1.38 -18.21
C ILE A 54 2.91 -1.06 -16.72
N PRO A 55 1.85 -1.27 -15.91
CA PRO A 55 1.96 -1.10 -14.46
C PRO A 55 2.99 -2.04 -13.86
N ALA A 56 3.61 -1.63 -12.75
CA ALA A 56 4.50 -2.50 -12.00
C ALA A 56 3.79 -3.79 -11.57
N ALA A 57 4.52 -4.91 -11.48
CA ALA A 57 3.96 -6.14 -10.96
C ALA A 57 3.41 -5.95 -9.52
N LYS A 58 2.40 -6.74 -9.17
CA LYS A 58 1.92 -6.81 -7.78
C LYS A 58 2.97 -7.55 -6.96
N GLY A 59 3.58 -6.85 -6.02
CA GLY A 59 4.50 -7.46 -5.05
C GLY A 59 3.75 -8.14 -3.90
N LYS A 60 4.46 -9.00 -3.17
CA LYS A 60 3.99 -9.56 -1.90
C LYS A 60 3.63 -8.44 -0.92
N PRO A 61 2.63 -8.63 -0.04
CA PRO A 61 2.28 -7.63 0.95
C PRO A 61 3.46 -7.37 1.89
N VAL A 62 3.75 -6.10 2.19
CA VAL A 62 4.80 -5.70 3.13
C VAL A 62 4.28 -4.57 4.00
N ILE A 63 4.42 -4.71 5.32
CA ILE A 63 4.11 -3.66 6.29
C ILE A 63 5.34 -2.78 6.49
N THR A 64 5.18 -1.46 6.38
CA THR A 64 6.24 -0.49 6.63
C THR A 64 6.00 0.35 7.88
N ARG A 65 4.73 0.50 8.29
CA ARG A 65 4.36 1.18 9.52
C ARG A 65 3.04 0.65 10.06
N ALA A 66 2.94 0.54 11.38
CA ALA A 66 1.68 0.31 12.08
C ALA A 66 1.43 1.44 13.10
N SER A 67 0.21 1.97 13.11
CA SER A 67 -0.24 2.96 14.11
C SER A 67 -1.51 2.46 14.78
N ILE A 68 -1.45 2.28 16.09
CA ILE A 68 -2.54 1.74 16.91
C ILE A 68 -3.04 2.86 17.81
N SER A 69 -4.35 3.06 17.86
CA SER A 69 -5.00 4.01 18.76
C SER A 69 -6.03 3.29 19.64
N LYS A 70 -6.85 4.03 20.39
CA LYS A 70 -7.84 3.44 21.30
C LYS A 70 -8.92 2.60 20.59
N LYS A 71 -9.23 2.84 19.32
CA LYS A 71 -10.36 2.21 18.60
C LYS A 71 -10.02 1.70 17.18
N LYS A 72 -8.85 2.04 16.67
CA LYS A 72 -8.46 1.73 15.29
C LYS A 72 -6.98 1.39 15.18
N ILE A 73 -6.65 0.63 14.14
CA ILE A 73 -5.29 0.42 13.64
C ILE A 73 -5.19 0.92 12.21
N THR A 74 -4.06 1.51 11.86
CA THR A 74 -3.71 1.91 10.49
C THR A 74 -2.38 1.25 10.13
N ILE A 75 -2.35 0.56 9.01
CA ILE A 75 -1.18 -0.12 8.46
C ILE A 75 -0.80 0.59 7.17
N ASP A 76 0.44 1.07 7.09
CA ASP A 76 1.05 1.51 5.83
C ASP A 76 1.95 0.41 5.30
N GLY A 77 2.01 0.31 3.97
CA GLY A 77 2.79 -0.70 3.29
C GLY A 77 2.57 -0.69 1.78
N ILE A 78 2.89 -1.82 1.15
CA ILE A 78 2.65 -2.06 -0.28
C ILE A 78 2.15 -3.48 -0.48
N GLY A 79 1.57 -3.76 -1.65
CA GLY A 79 1.15 -5.13 -2.02
C GLY A 79 -0.15 -5.59 -1.36
N PHE A 80 -0.91 -4.69 -0.72
CA PHE A 80 -2.22 -5.03 -0.17
C PHE A 80 -3.26 -5.06 -1.31
N LEU A 81 -4.06 -6.10 -1.42
CA LEU A 81 -5.18 -6.16 -2.35
C LEU A 81 -6.40 -5.41 -1.79
N ASN A 82 -6.89 -4.43 -2.56
CA ASN A 82 -8.11 -3.69 -2.24
C ASN A 82 -9.32 -4.64 -2.21
N GLY A 83 -10.16 -4.52 -1.18
CA GLY A 83 -11.33 -5.37 -0.97
C GLY A 83 -11.04 -6.79 -0.46
N SER A 84 -9.77 -7.19 -0.33
CA SER A 84 -9.41 -8.57 0.01
C SER A 84 -8.42 -8.70 1.17
N SER A 85 -7.49 -7.75 1.33
CA SER A 85 -6.45 -7.85 2.37
C SER A 85 -7.03 -7.88 3.78
N ILE A 86 -6.45 -8.73 4.61
CA ILE A 86 -6.80 -8.90 6.03
C ILE A 86 -5.59 -8.54 6.88
N ILE A 87 -5.81 -7.77 7.95
CA ILE A 87 -4.80 -7.55 8.99
C ILE A 87 -4.95 -8.68 10.03
N GLU A 88 -3.87 -9.38 10.33
CA GLU A 88 -3.79 -10.41 11.36
C GLU A 88 -2.94 -9.90 12.53
N VAL A 89 -3.38 -10.19 13.76
CA VAL A 89 -2.65 -9.90 15.00
C VAL A 89 -2.39 -11.22 15.71
N ASN A 90 -1.12 -11.60 15.84
CA ASN A 90 -0.70 -12.91 16.33
C ASN A 90 -1.41 -14.07 15.58
N GLY A 91 -1.60 -13.92 14.26
CA GLY A 91 -2.29 -14.90 13.42
C GLY A 91 -3.81 -14.85 13.45
N VAL A 92 -4.43 -13.97 14.26
CA VAL A 92 -5.89 -13.81 14.32
C VAL A 92 -6.32 -12.60 13.50
N ALA A 93 -7.24 -12.81 12.55
CA ALA A 93 -7.80 -11.74 11.72
C ALA A 93 -8.54 -10.68 12.56
N ILE A 94 -8.32 -9.40 12.24
CA ILE A 94 -9.08 -8.29 12.79
C ILE A 94 -10.29 -7.96 11.90
N SER A 95 -11.40 -7.54 12.50
CA SER A 95 -12.61 -7.16 11.78
C SER A 95 -12.54 -5.73 11.22
N ASP A 96 -13.58 -5.35 10.47
CA ASP A 96 -13.86 -3.95 10.10
C ASP A 96 -12.75 -3.26 9.32
N ILE A 97 -12.12 -3.99 8.38
CA ILE A 97 -11.18 -3.39 7.43
C ILE A 97 -11.93 -2.38 6.55
N LYS A 98 -11.33 -1.19 6.41
CA LYS A 98 -11.75 -0.10 5.54
C LYS A 98 -10.69 0.09 4.48
N PHE A 99 -11.13 0.10 3.22
CA PHE A 99 -10.30 0.40 2.07
C PHE A 99 -10.59 1.84 1.64
N ASP A 100 -9.54 2.63 1.49
CA ASP A 100 -9.62 4.04 1.11
C ASP A 100 -8.93 4.22 -0.25
N ASP A 101 -9.74 4.49 -1.27
CA ASP A 101 -9.27 4.54 -2.66
C ASP A 101 -8.22 5.64 -2.92
N SER A 102 -8.07 6.61 -2.01
CA SER A 102 -6.99 7.61 -2.10
C SER A 102 -5.59 6.99 -1.95
N TYR A 103 -5.49 5.74 -1.50
CA TYR A 103 -4.24 4.98 -1.39
C TYR A 103 -4.05 3.91 -2.47
N ASN A 104 -4.95 3.85 -3.46
CA ASN A 104 -4.85 2.90 -4.58
C ASN A 104 -3.63 3.22 -5.43
N LEU A 105 -2.91 2.17 -5.81
CA LEU A 105 -1.74 2.21 -6.67
C LEU A 105 -2.11 1.71 -8.06
N GLY A 106 -1.39 2.18 -9.09
CA GLY A 106 -1.72 1.85 -10.48
C GLY A 106 -1.56 0.36 -10.84
N ASN A 107 -0.86 -0.42 -10.02
CA ASN A 107 -0.80 -1.89 -10.16
C ASN A 107 -2.00 -2.64 -9.54
N GLY A 108 -3.03 -1.93 -9.08
CA GLY A 108 -4.23 -2.54 -8.49
C GLY A 108 -4.04 -3.03 -7.05
N THR A 109 -3.03 -2.53 -6.35
CA THR A 109 -2.85 -2.72 -4.89
C THR A 109 -3.17 -1.42 -4.14
N ILE A 110 -3.26 -1.47 -2.83
CA ILE A 110 -3.45 -0.32 -1.94
C ILE A 110 -2.26 -0.21 -0.98
N SER A 111 -1.87 1.01 -0.63
CA SER A 111 -0.72 1.27 0.27
C SER A 111 -1.09 1.43 1.75
N ARG A 112 -2.39 1.55 2.05
CA ARG A 112 -2.89 1.71 3.42
C ARG A 112 -4.10 0.83 3.69
N LEU A 113 -4.08 0.16 4.83
CA LEU A 113 -5.25 -0.48 5.42
C LEU A 113 -5.60 0.20 6.73
N ARG A 114 -6.89 0.37 6.99
CA ARG A 114 -7.40 0.86 8.28
C ARG A 114 -8.42 -0.15 8.80
N SER A 115 -8.40 -0.42 10.10
CA SER A 115 -9.41 -1.24 10.76
C SER A 115 -9.94 -0.50 11.97
N GLU A 116 -11.25 -0.52 12.18
CA GLU A 116 -11.94 0.19 13.26
C GLU A 116 -12.83 -0.72 14.12
N PRO A 117 -12.27 -1.77 14.75
CA PRO A 117 -13.07 -2.81 15.40
C PRO A 117 -13.54 -2.40 16.81
N GLY A 118 -13.27 -1.16 17.21
CA GLY A 118 -13.68 -0.60 18.50
C GLY A 118 -12.72 -0.88 19.67
N LYS A 119 -13.01 -0.23 20.80
CA LYS A 119 -12.11 -0.18 21.97
C LYS A 119 -11.87 -1.55 22.61
N LYS A 120 -12.91 -2.39 22.70
CA LYS A 120 -12.83 -3.72 23.33
C LYS A 120 -11.87 -4.62 22.53
N THR A 121 -12.04 -4.69 21.22
CA THR A 121 -11.20 -5.50 20.32
C THR A 121 -9.76 -5.02 20.34
N ILE A 122 -9.51 -3.71 20.21
CA ILE A 122 -8.14 -3.17 20.26
C ILE A 122 -7.47 -3.42 21.61
N LYS A 123 -8.17 -3.31 22.75
CA LYS A 123 -7.60 -3.66 24.06
C LYS A 123 -7.23 -5.14 24.17
N LYS A 124 -8.04 -6.03 23.60
CA LYS A 124 -7.81 -7.48 23.63
C LYS A 124 -6.64 -7.90 22.73
N MET A 125 -6.59 -7.38 21.50
CA MET A 125 -5.58 -7.77 20.51
C MET A 125 -4.26 -6.99 20.65
N PHE A 126 -4.29 -5.80 21.26
CA PHE A 126 -3.11 -4.98 21.54
C PHE A 126 -3.08 -4.59 23.02
N PRO A 127 -2.65 -5.51 23.91
CA PRO A 127 -2.43 -5.19 25.32
C PRO A 127 -1.37 -4.08 25.45
N THR A 128 -1.56 -3.18 26.40
CA THR A 128 -0.64 -2.05 26.57
C THR A 128 0.73 -2.53 27.03
N GLY A 129 1.80 -2.07 26.37
CA GLY A 129 3.19 -2.43 26.69
C GLY A 129 3.61 -3.82 26.20
N GLN A 130 2.72 -4.58 25.53
CA GLN A 130 3.04 -5.88 24.98
C GLN A 130 3.25 -5.82 23.47
N PHE A 131 4.35 -6.40 23.00
CA PHE A 131 4.58 -6.59 21.58
C PHE A 131 3.66 -7.66 21.01
N VAL A 132 3.15 -7.40 19.82
CA VAL A 132 2.38 -8.32 19.00
C VAL A 132 2.95 -8.38 17.59
N ASN A 133 2.75 -9.50 16.94
CA ASN A 133 3.16 -9.71 15.56
C ASN A 133 1.99 -9.39 14.64
N LEU A 134 2.20 -8.44 13.74
CA LEU A 134 1.27 -8.11 12.67
C LEU A 134 1.66 -8.79 11.37
N THR A 135 0.66 -9.27 10.65
CA THR A 135 0.78 -9.66 9.25
C THR A 135 -0.37 -9.10 8.43
N VAL A 136 -0.14 -8.90 7.13
CA VAL A 136 -1.21 -8.71 6.16
C VAL A 136 -1.28 -9.96 5.30
N PHE A 137 -2.47 -10.56 5.23
CA PHE A 137 -2.77 -11.72 4.39
C PHE A 137 -3.64 -11.31 3.22
N ASN A 138 -3.30 -11.77 2.02
CA ASN A 138 -4.07 -11.61 0.79
C ASN A 138 -4.76 -12.96 0.47
N PRO A 139 -6.04 -13.17 0.84
CA PRO A 139 -6.72 -14.45 0.67
C PRO A 139 -6.77 -14.94 -0.78
N SER A 140 -6.92 -14.04 -1.74
CA SER A 140 -7.03 -14.39 -3.15
C SER A 140 -5.72 -14.86 -3.78
N THR A 141 -4.56 -14.54 -3.18
CA THR A 141 -3.25 -15.02 -3.66
C THR A 141 -2.58 -16.00 -2.71
N GLY A 142 -3.09 -16.15 -1.48
CA GLY A 142 -2.46 -16.95 -0.43
C GLY A 142 -1.20 -16.32 0.17
N GLU A 143 -0.81 -15.12 -0.27
CA GLU A 143 0.42 -14.46 0.16
C GLU A 143 0.25 -13.74 1.50
N ARG A 144 1.33 -13.70 2.28
CA ARG A 144 1.36 -13.06 3.59
C ARG A 144 2.63 -12.24 3.74
N SER A 145 2.50 -11.11 4.44
CA SER A 145 3.65 -10.26 4.72
C SER A 145 4.61 -10.93 5.69
N PRO A 146 5.88 -10.51 5.71
CA PRO A 146 6.73 -10.73 6.88
C PRO A 146 6.05 -10.22 8.14
N GLN A 147 6.40 -10.82 9.29
CA GLN A 147 5.91 -10.36 10.59
C GLN A 147 6.45 -8.96 10.89
N PHE A 148 5.57 -8.08 11.36
CA PHE A 148 5.90 -6.74 11.80
C PHE A 148 5.59 -6.62 13.30
N ALA A 149 6.64 -6.56 14.12
CA ALA A 149 6.49 -6.41 15.56
C ALA A 149 6.09 -4.97 15.91
N THR A 150 5.05 -4.81 16.74
CA THR A 150 4.61 -3.50 17.24
C THR A 150 3.96 -3.63 18.60
N ALA A 151 3.84 -2.52 19.32
CA ALA A 151 3.15 -2.46 20.60
C ALA A 151 2.29 -1.20 20.68
N ARG A 152 1.22 -1.26 21.47
CA ARG A 152 0.50 -0.06 21.89
C ARG A 152 1.04 0.39 23.23
N PHE A 153 1.55 1.61 23.30
CA PHE A 153 1.89 2.28 24.56
C PHE A 153 0.74 3.21 24.98
#